data_AF-A0A7W1W6T9-F1
#
_entry.id   AF-A0A7W1W6T9-F1
#
_cell.length_a   1.000
_cell.length_b   1.000
_cell.length_c   1.000
_cell.angle_alpha   90.00
_cell.angle_beta   90.00
_cell.angle_gamma   90.00
#
_symmetry.space_group_name_H-M   'P 1'
#
loop_
_entity.id
_entity.type
_entity.pdbx_description
1 polymer ?
#
loop_
_entity_poly.entity_id
_entity_poly.type
_entity_poly.pdbx_seq_one_letter_code
_entity_poly.pdbx_strand_id
1 'polypeptide(L)'
;MQLSVIIPTFNEELTIKKTLDALSRLVNVDEIIIVDGGSTDRTIEIAENYKEVKKLSIVQFGEANRGKQLHAGTRHAIGEIFWFLHADTRP
;
A
#
# COMPACT_ATOMS: atom_id res chain seq x y z
N MET A 1 -2.50 -19.18 6.20
CA MET A 1 -1.33 -18.31 6.03
C MET A 1 -1.80 -17.00 5.44
N GLN A 2 -1.49 -15.87 6.08
CA GLN A 2 -2.02 -14.55 5.69
C GLN A 2 -1.01 -13.74 4.89
N LEU A 3 -1.46 -13.06 3.83
CA LEU A 3 -0.64 -12.22 2.95
C LEU A 3 -0.87 -10.73 3.21
N SER A 4 0.21 -10.02 3.59
CA SER A 4 0.23 -8.56 3.70
C SER A 4 0.99 -7.95 2.52
N VAL A 5 0.31 -7.10 1.75
CA VAL A 5 0.93 -6.33 0.66
C VAL A 5 1.36 -4.98 1.21
N ILE A 6 2.65 -4.68 1.13
CA ILE A 6 3.24 -3.44 1.64
C ILE A 6 3.66 -2.57 0.45
N ILE A 7 3.07 -1.38 0.35
CA ILE A 7 3.23 -0.47 -0.78
C ILE A 7 3.77 0.87 -0.27
N PRO A 8 5.05 1.19 -0.50
CA PRO A 8 5.56 2.53 -0.24
C PRO A 8 5.02 3.49 -1.30
N THR A 9 4.54 4.65 -0.88
CA THR A 9 4.03 5.69 -1.80
C THR A 9 4.74 7.03 -1.57
N PHE A 10 4.89 7.80 -2.66
CA PHE A 10 5.25 9.22 -2.62
C PHE A 10 4.82 9.87 -3.95
N ASN A 11 3.74 10.64 -3.93
CA ASN A 11 3.14 11.30 -5.09
C ASN A 11 2.77 10.34 -6.25
N GLU A 12 1.91 9.37 -5.95
CA GLU A 12 1.46 8.27 -6.82
C GLU A 12 0.00 8.41 -7.27
N GLU A 13 -0.57 9.62 -7.32
CA GLU A 13 -2.01 9.81 -7.61
C GLU A 13 -2.47 9.22 -8.97
N LEU A 14 -1.55 9.11 -9.94
CA LEU A 14 -1.84 8.64 -11.30
C LEU A 14 -1.89 7.10 -11.41
N THR A 15 -1.33 6.41 -10.42
CA THR A 15 -0.96 4.99 -10.46
C THR A 15 -1.64 4.20 -9.35
N ILE A 16 -1.67 4.73 -8.12
CA ILE A 16 -2.08 3.99 -6.92
C ILE A 16 -3.46 3.35 -7.05
N LYS A 17 -4.45 4.06 -7.62
CA LYS A 17 -5.79 3.49 -7.84
C LYS A 17 -5.75 2.25 -8.73
N LYS A 18 -4.98 2.29 -9.81
CA LYS A 18 -4.88 1.18 -10.78
C LYS A 18 -4.18 -0.03 -10.16
N THR A 19 -3.22 0.20 -9.28
CA THR A 19 -2.55 -0.87 -8.53
C THR A 19 -3.49 -1.50 -7.50
N LEU A 20 -4.24 -0.69 -6.76
CA LEU A 20 -5.27 -1.20 -5.85
C LEU A 20 -6.38 -1.97 -6.60
N ASP A 21 -6.79 -1.49 -7.78
CA ASP A 21 -7.75 -2.17 -8.67
C ASP A 21 -7.23 -3.51 -9.22
N ALA A 22 -5.91 -3.67 -9.39
CA ALA A 22 -5.33 -4.95 -9.78
C ALA A 22 -5.31 -5.91 -8.57
N LEU A 23 -4.90 -5.41 -7.40
CA LEU A 23 -4.84 -6.18 -6.16
C LEU A 23 -6.21 -6.66 -5.68
N SER A 24 -7.27 -5.87 -5.84
CA SER A 24 -8.64 -6.25 -5.44
C SER A 24 -9.17 -7.47 -6.21
N ARG A 25 -8.58 -7.79 -7.37
CA ARG A 25 -8.95 -8.95 -8.19
C ARG A 25 -8.20 -10.22 -7.80
N LEU A 26 -7.14 -10.11 -7.01
CA LEU A 26 -6.36 -11.26 -6.58
C LEU A 26 -7.07 -12.01 -5.45
N VAL A 27 -7.12 -13.32 -5.57
CA VAL A 27 -7.50 -14.19 -4.45
C VAL A 27 -6.36 -14.24 -3.44
N ASN A 28 -6.68 -14.19 -2.15
CA ASN A 28 -5.73 -14.30 -1.02
C ASN A 28 -4.85 -13.07 -0.70
N VAL A 29 -5.28 -11.85 -1.03
CA VAL A 29 -4.71 -10.64 -0.38
C VAL A 29 -5.51 -10.35 0.89
N ASP A 30 -4.89 -10.51 2.06
CA ASP A 30 -5.57 -10.32 3.34
C ASP A 30 -5.60 -8.87 3.80
N GLU A 31 -4.51 -8.15 3.57
CA GLU A 31 -4.42 -6.73 3.83
C GLU A 31 -3.46 -6.01 2.89
N ILE A 32 -3.70 -4.71 2.73
CA ILE A 32 -2.82 -3.78 2.03
C ILE A 32 -2.41 -2.69 3.02
N ILE A 33 -1.11 -2.40 3.06
CA ILE A 33 -0.51 -1.40 3.92
C ILE A 33 0.18 -0.39 3.01
N ILE A 34 -0.43 0.77 2.87
CA ILE A 34 0.18 1.90 2.17
C ILE A 34 1.04 2.65 3.19
N VAL A 35 2.32 2.81 2.88
CA VAL A 35 3.25 3.56 3.72
C VAL A 35 3.64 4.82 3.00
N ASP A 36 3.04 5.94 3.37
CA ASP A 36 3.16 7.19 2.65
C ASP A 36 4.34 8.04 3.13
N GLY A 37 5.20 8.43 2.19
CA GLY A 37 6.42 9.20 2.41
C GLY A 37 6.21 10.71 2.53
N GLY A 38 4.99 11.19 2.77
CA GLY A 38 4.66 12.61 2.77
C GLY A 38 4.22 13.11 1.40
N SER A 39 3.33 12.36 0.73
CA SER A 39 2.72 12.78 -0.52
C SER A 39 1.99 14.11 -0.35
N THR A 40 2.12 14.98 -1.36
CA THR A 40 1.48 16.30 -1.43
C THR A 40 0.38 16.36 -2.50
N ASP A 41 0.19 15.27 -3.24
CA ASP A 41 -0.89 15.08 -4.21
C ASP A 41 -2.06 14.30 -3.59
N ARG A 42 -2.96 13.76 -4.42
CA ARG A 42 -4.14 13.02 -3.96
C ARG A 42 -3.87 11.56 -3.62
N THR A 43 -2.61 11.11 -3.50
CA THR A 43 -2.29 9.70 -3.22
C THR A 43 -3.01 9.16 -1.98
N ILE A 44 -2.95 9.91 -0.88
CA ILE A 44 -3.59 9.52 0.39
C ILE A 44 -5.11 9.55 0.24
N GLU A 45 -5.67 10.61 -0.35
CA GLU A 45 -7.12 10.75 -0.57
C GLU A 45 -7.68 9.56 -1.39
N ILE A 46 -6.98 9.17 -2.46
CA ILE A 46 -7.36 8.02 -3.29
C ILE A 46 -7.33 6.72 -2.48
N ALA A 47 -6.30 6.53 -1.65
CA ALA A 47 -6.16 5.36 -0.80
C ALA A 47 -7.24 5.27 0.29
N GLU A 48 -7.54 6.38 0.97
CA GLU A 48 -8.55 6.46 2.04
C GLU A 48 -9.96 6.11 1.53
N ASN A 49 -10.27 6.55 0.31
CA ASN A 49 -11.55 6.31 -0.35
C ASN A 49 -11.65 4.92 -0.99
N TYR A 50 -10.59 4.12 -0.99
CA TYR A 50 -10.59 2.78 -1.59
C TYR A 50 -11.23 1.74 -0.67
N LYS A 51 -12.26 1.02 -1.16
CA LYS A 51 -13.06 0.07 -0.37
C LYS A 51 -13.16 -1.35 -0.95
N GLU A 52 -12.58 -1.59 -2.12
CA GLU A 52 -12.71 -2.86 -2.86
C GLU A 52 -11.74 -3.97 -2.37
N VAL A 53 -11.10 -3.79 -1.22
CA VAL A 53 -10.15 -4.76 -0.63
C VAL A 53 -10.56 -5.12 0.79
N LYS A 54 -10.18 -6.33 1.23
CA LYS A 54 -10.57 -6.88 2.54
C LYS A 54 -10.15 -5.98 3.71
N LYS A 55 -8.92 -5.45 3.66
CA LYS A 55 -8.38 -4.54 4.67
C LYS A 55 -7.34 -3.63 4.02
N LEU A 56 -7.46 -2.33 4.27
CA LEU A 56 -6.49 -1.33 3.84
C LEU A 56 -6.15 -0.44 5.03
N SER A 57 -4.86 -0.22 5.23
CA SER A 57 -4.34 0.72 6.24
C SER A 57 -3.33 1.66 5.62
N ILE A 58 -3.26 2.88 6.16
CA ILE A 58 -2.34 3.92 5.71
C ILE A 58 -1.44 4.28 6.89
N VAL A 59 -0.13 4.20 6.68
CA VAL A 59 0.90 4.59 7.63
C VAL A 59 1.54 5.86 7.10
N GLN A 60 1.33 6.98 7.78
CA GLN A 60 2.00 8.24 7.45
C GLN A 60 3.43 8.21 8.01
N PHE A 61 4.43 8.09 7.15
CA PHE A 61 5.84 8.06 7.54
C PHE A 61 6.48 9.45 7.53
N GLY A 62 6.01 10.35 6.65
CA GLY A 62 6.39 11.77 6.65
C GLY A 62 7.73 12.11 5.97
N GLU A 63 8.49 11.11 5.51
CA GLU A 63 9.66 11.31 4.64
C GLU A 63 9.70 10.26 3.52
N ALA A 64 10.03 10.67 2.29
CA ALA A 64 10.15 9.76 1.17
C ALA A 64 11.45 8.95 1.30
N ASN A 65 11.35 7.72 1.79
CA ASN A 65 12.45 6.79 1.91
C ASN A 65 11.95 5.35 1.77
N ARG A 66 12.10 4.78 0.57
CA ARG A 66 11.60 3.44 0.25
C ARG A 66 12.02 2.38 1.27
N GLY A 67 13.29 2.32 1.66
CA GLY A 67 13.78 1.31 2.61
C GLY A 67 13.11 1.43 3.98
N LYS A 68 13.03 2.65 4.52
CA LYS A 68 12.38 2.89 5.81
C LYS A 68 10.86 2.70 5.75
N GLN A 69 10.22 3.10 4.64
CA GLN A 69 8.79 2.89 4.42
C GLN A 69 8.45 1.39 4.38
N LEU A 70 9.21 0.59 3.63
CA LEU A 70 9.03 -0.87 3.61
C LEU A 70 9.21 -1.48 5.01
N HIS A 71 10.25 -1.08 5.74
CA HIS A 71 10.47 -1.51 7.12
C HIS A 71 9.32 -1.12 8.05
N ALA A 72 8.85 0.13 7.99
CA ALA A 72 7.71 0.59 8.77
C ALA A 72 6.43 -0.20 8.44
N GLY A 73 6.21 -0.52 7.17
CA GLY A 73 5.11 -1.38 6.72
C GLY A 73 5.14 -2.77 7.35
N THR A 74 6.31 -3.41 7.42
CA THR A 74 6.43 -4.73 8.07
C THR A 74 6.06 -4.72 9.55
N ARG A 75 6.25 -3.58 10.25
CA ARG A 75 5.90 -3.44 11.67
C ARG A 75 4.39 -3.29 11.91
N HIS A 76 3.64 -2.92 10.88
CA HIS A 76 2.17 -2.80 10.92
C HIS A 76 1.45 -4.02 10.35
N ALA A 77 2.17 -4.89 9.64
CA ALA A 77 1.61 -6.08 9.03
C ALA A 77 1.22 -7.13 10.08
N ILE A 78 0.06 -7.75 9.87
CA ILE A 78 -0.45 -8.89 10.65
C ILE A 78 -0.29 -10.22 9.90
N GLY A 79 0.03 -10.20 8.61
CA GLY A 79 0.26 -11.38 7.80
C GLY A 79 1.59 -12.06 8.10
N GLU A 80 1.69 -13.33 7.71
CA GLU A 80 2.90 -14.14 7.85
C GLU A 80 3.80 -14.04 6.61
N ILE A 81 3.21 -13.68 5.46
CA ILE A 81 3.92 -13.41 4.21
C ILE A 81 3.86 -11.93 3.92
N PHE A 82 5.03 -11.35 3.63
CA PHE A 82 5.15 -9.97 3.15
C PHE A 82 5.40 -9.95 1.66
N TRP A 83 4.56 -9.22 0.94
CA TRP A 83 4.78 -8.89 -0.45
C TRP A 83 5.01 -7.40 -0.59
N PHE A 84 6.25 -7.04 -0.93
CA PHE A 84 6.61 -5.67 -1.25
C PHE A 84 6.26 -5.37 -2.70
N LEU A 85 5.39 -4.38 -2.93
CA LEU A 85 4.90 -3.99 -4.24
C LEU A 85 5.06 -2.48 -4.45
N HIS A 86 5.35 -2.04 -5.67
CA HIS A 86 5.38 -0.61 -6.01
C HIS A 86 3.98 -0.11 -6.37
N ALA A 87 3.73 1.17 -6.11
CA ALA A 87 2.44 1.84 -6.32
C ALA A 87 2.03 2.00 -7.80
N ASP A 88 2.90 1.63 -8.73
CA ASP A 88 2.73 1.67 -10.18
C ASP A 88 2.68 0.28 -10.84
N THR A 89 2.76 -0.79 -10.04
CA THR A 89 2.75 -2.17 -10.53
C THR A 89 1.33 -2.71 -10.67
N ARG A 90 1.08 -3.52 -11.70
CA ARG A 90 -0.17 -4.27 -11.90
C ARG A 90 0.13 -5.77 -11.90
N PRO A 91 0.03 -6.43 -10.73
CA PRO A 91 0.25 -7.86 -10.61
C PRO A 91 -0.94 -8.70 -11.12
#